data_AF-A0A0F9RCV1-F1
#
_entry.id   AF-A0A0F9RCV1-F1
#
_cell.length_a   1.000
_cell.length_b   1.000
_cell.length_c   1.000
_cell.angle_alpha   90.00
_cell.angle_beta   90.00
_cell.angle_gamma   90.00
#
_symmetry.space_group_name_H-M   'P 1'
#
loop_
_entity.id
_entity.type
_entity.pdbx_description
1 polymer ?
#
loop_
_entity_poly.entity_id
_entity_poly.type
_entity_poly.pdbx_seq_one_letter_code
_entity_poly.pdbx_strand_id
1 'polypeptide(L)' 'MNDLGLQSLAFAKRYVSLTDALMSQGVAEAKAREEARATALIMMYHENPDNPCPLCGGDA' A
#
# COMPACT_ATOMS: atom_id res chain seq x y z
N MET A 1 20.55 0.80 10.93
CA MET A 1 19.21 0.20 10.72
C MET A 1 19.08 -0.08 9.25
N ASN A 2 18.73 -1.30 8.85
CA ASN A 2 18.56 -1.64 7.44
C ASN A 2 17.37 -0.89 6.85
N ASP A 3 17.54 -0.40 5.62
CA ASP A 3 16.52 0.33 4.86
C ASP A 3 15.20 -0.46 4.76
N LEU A 4 15.30 -1.79 4.65
CA LEU A 4 14.16 -2.72 4.62
C LEU A 4 13.23 -2.60 5.85
N GLY A 5 13.80 -2.35 7.04
CA GLY A 5 13.01 -2.23 8.28
C GLY A 5 12.22 -0.92 8.34
N LEU A 6 12.80 0.16 7.84
CA LEU A 6 12.13 1.46 7.74
C LEU A 6 11.02 1.42 6.67
N GLN A 7 11.29 0.80 5.52
CA GLN A 7 10.31 0.60 4.47
C GLN A 7 9.12 -0.27 4.93
N SER A 8 9.39 -1.37 5.63
CA SER A 8 8.34 -2.25 6.18
C SER A 8 7.46 -1.53 7.22
N LEU A 9 8.08 -0.70 8.07
CA LEU A 9 7.35 0.11 9.05
C LEU A 9 6.51 1.20 8.36
N ALA A 10 7.04 1.84 7.32
CA ALA A 10 6.31 2.84 6.53
C ALA A 10 5.09 2.23 5.82
N PHE A 11 5.25 1.05 5.23
CA PHE A 11 4.16 0.29 4.65
C PHE A 11 3.06 -0.02 5.67
N ALA A 12 3.43 -0.58 6.83
CA ALA A 12 2.47 -0.98 7.87
C ALA A 12 1.65 0.22 8.37
N LYS A 13 2.30 1.37 8.59
CA LYS A 13 1.61 2.60 9.00
C LYS A 13 0.61 3.09 7.96
N ARG A 14 1.00 3.10 6.68
CA ARG A 14 0.12 3.52 5.57
C ARG A 14 -1.06 2.57 5.40
N TYR A 15 -0.80 1.27 5.44
CA TYR A 15 -1.82 0.24 5.32
C TYR A 15 -2.91 0.36 6.40
N VAL A 16 -2.51 0.52 7.67
CA VAL A 16 -3.47 0.70 8.78
C VAL A 16 -4.29 1.97 8.59
N SER A 17 -3.63 3.10 8.30
CA SER A 17 -4.31 4.38 8.09
C SER A 17 -5.33 4.35 6.95
N LEU A 18 -5.01 3.66 5.83
CA LEU A 18 -5.91 3.51 4.69
C LEU A 18 -7.09 2.59 5.01
N THR A 19 -6.83 1.49 5.72
CA THR A 19 -7.87 0.55 6.13
C THR A 19 -8.89 1.25 7.05
N ASP A 20 -8.41 1.99 8.05
CA ASP A 20 -9.27 2.74 8.98
C ASP A 20 -10.07 3.83 8.25
N ALA A 21 -9.46 4.54 7.30
CA ALA A 21 -10.13 5.54 6.48
C ALA A 21 -11.24 4.92 5.61
N LEU A 22 -11.02 3.73 5.04
CA LEU A 22 -12.03 3.05 4.23
C LEU A 22 -13.17 2.48 5.09
N MET A 23 -12.85 1.91 6.25
CA MET A 23 -13.87 1.41 7.18
C MET A 23 -14.74 2.53 7.73
N SER A 24 -14.18 3.71 8.02
CA SER A 24 -14.95 4.88 8.47
C SER A 24 -15.89 5.44 7.38
N GLN A 25 -15.65 5.13 6.12
CA GLN A 25 -16.54 5.42 4.99
C GLN A 25 -17.62 4.34 4.77
N GLY A 26 -17.66 3.31 5.62
CA GLY A 26 -18.63 2.21 5.53
C GLY A 26 -18.20 1.08 4.59
N VAL A 27 -16.94 1.04 4.15
CA VAL A 27 -16.42 -0.09 3.38
C VAL A 27 -16.26 -1.30 4.29
N ALA A 28 -16.76 -2.46 3.86
CA ALA A 28 -16.59 -3.72 4.59
C ALA A 28 -15.11 -4.03 4.83
N GLU A 29 -14.76 -4.49 6.03
CA GLU A 29 -13.37 -4.71 6.47
C GLU A 29 -12.54 -5.52 5.46
N ALA A 30 -13.10 -6.61 4.92
CA ALA A 30 -12.41 -7.43 3.92
C ALA A 30 -12.03 -6.64 2.67
N LYS A 31 -12.94 -5.80 2.15
CA LYS A 31 -12.69 -4.95 1.00
C LYS A 31 -11.77 -3.78 1.33
N ALA A 32 -11.93 -3.17 2.51
CA ALA A 32 -11.05 -2.09 2.97
C ALA A 32 -9.59 -2.54 3.04
N ARG A 33 -9.33 -3.76 3.54
CA ARG A 33 -7.99 -4.35 3.59
C ARG A 33 -7.41 -4.62 2.21
N GLU A 34 -8.21 -5.15 1.29
CA GLU A 34 -7.77 -5.42 -0.08
C GLU A 34 -7.35 -4.13 -0.81
N GLU A 35 -8.21 -3.12 -0.77
CA GLU A 35 -7.98 -1.81 -1.40
C GLU A 35 -6.81 -1.05 -0.75
N ALA A 36 -6.72 -1.08 0.59
CA ALA A 36 -5.61 -0.48 1.32
C ALA A 36 -4.27 -1.17 1.02
N ARG A 37 -4.27 -2.50 0.85
CA ARG A 37 -3.06 -3.25 0.48
C ARG A 37 -2.60 -2.88 -0.93
N ALA A 38 -3.50 -2.87 -1.91
CA ALA A 38 -3.18 -2.49 -3.27
C ALA A 38 -2.61 -1.07 -3.33
N THR A 39 -3.29 -0.12 -2.67
CA THR A 39 -2.86 1.29 -2.61
C THR A 39 -1.50 1.45 -1.93
N ALA A 40 -1.28 0.81 -0.77
CA ALA A 40 -0.02 0.91 -0.04
C ALA A 40 1.16 0.32 -0.84
N LEU A 41 0.92 -0.76 -1.60
CA LEU A 41 1.93 -1.33 -2.49
C LEU A 41 2.25 -0.35 -3.63
N ILE A 42 1.23 0.14 -4.34
CA ILE A 42 1.40 1.10 -5.44
C ILE A 42 2.23 2.31 -4.98
N MET A 43 1.94 2.87 -3.81
CA MET A 43 2.70 3.99 -3.26
C MET A 43 4.17 3.67 -3.01
N MET A 44 4.50 2.47 -2.48
CA MET A 44 5.89 2.07 -2.26
C MET A 44 6.67 1.92 -3.57
N TYR A 45 6.03 1.42 -4.63
CA TYR A 45 6.66 1.28 -5.93
C TYR A 45 6.75 2.62 -6.67
N HIS A 46 5.78 3.52 -6.52
CA HIS A 46 5.87 4.89 -7.05
C HIS A 46 7.00 5.71 -6.42
N GLU A 47 7.35 5.44 -5.17
CA GLU A 47 8.49 6.08 -4.48
C GLU A 47 9.85 5.50 -4.91
N ASN A 48 9.86 4.40 -5.67
CA ASN A 48 11.06 3.78 -6.23
C ASN A 48 10.95 3.70 -7.77
N PRO A 49 11.32 4.75 -8.51
CA PRO A 49 11.16 4.82 -9.96
C PRO A 49 11.91 3.71 -10.73
N ASP A 50 12.91 3.08 -10.10
CA ASP A 50 13.66 1.94 -10.67
C ASP A 50 12.99 0.58 -10.44
N ASN A 51 11.89 0.52 -9.68
CA ASN A 51 11.19 -0.73 -9.37
C ASN A 51 9.77 -0.70 -9.95
N PRO A 52 9.54 -1.31 -11.14
CA PRO A 52 8.24 -1.27 -11.79
C PRO A 52 7.18 -1.91 -10.90
N CYS A 53 6.14 -1.14 -10.60
CA CYS A 53 5.01 -1.57 -9.80
C CYS A 53 4.29 -2.75 -10.49
N PRO A 54 4.35 -3.99 -9.95
CA PRO A 54 3.77 -5.17 -10.60
C PRO A 54 2.23 -5.13 -10.67
N LEU A 55 1.59 -4.20 -9.96
CA LEU A 55 0.14 -4.02 -9.92
C LEU A 55 -0.36 -2.81 -10.73
N CYS A 56 0.55 -1.95 -11.21
CA CYS A 56 0.17 -0.67 -11.83
C CYS A 56 -0.13 -0.79 -13.34
N GLY A 57 -0.30 -2.01 -13.87
CA GLY A 57 -0.46 -2.24 -15.30
C GLY A 57 0.86 -1.96 -16.02
N GLY A 58 1.78 -2.93 -15.97
CA GLY A 58 2.79 -3.00 -17.02
C GLY A 58 2.07 -3.45 -18.28
N ASP A 59 1.76 -2.52 -19.18
CA ASP A 59 1.67 -2.88 -20.59
C ASP A 59 3.05 -3.43 -20.98
N ALA A 60 3.04 -4.65 -21.50
CA ALA A 60 4.20 -5.28 -22.14
C ALA A 60 4.62 -4.50 -23.40
#